data_AF-A0A920U7K4-F1
#
_entry.id   AF-A0A920U7K4-F1
#
_cell.length_a   1.000
_cell.length_b   1.000
_cell.length_c   1.000
_cell.angle_alpha   90.00
_cell.angle_beta   90.00
_cell.angle_gamma   90.00
#
_symmetry.space_group_name_H-M   'P 1'
#
loop_
_entity.id
_entity.type
_entity.pdbx_description
1 polymer ?
#
loop_
_entity_poly.entity_id
_entity_poly.type
_entity_poly.pdbx_seq_one_letter_code
_entity_poly.pdbx_strand_id
1 'polypeptide(L)'
;MILKTPDSVWVDFPGSTTYRGYEIWEIPPNSSGILALMILNLLEDYDVASLGHNLRAEAIHLFAEAKKLVWADRNTYVADADAKVLPTPSLISKSYASSRRELIDPARAATRVTPGKPFEHSETVYLTVVDKDRNAISLIESIFGPFGSKVVPGDLGFALQNRGAGFFA
;
A
#
# COMPACT_ATOMS: atom_id res chain seq x y z
N MET A 1 -19.89 -25.63 -8.20
CA MET A 1 -19.21 -25.21 -6.95
C MET A 1 -19.90 -23.94 -6.47
N ILE A 2 -20.80 -24.05 -5.50
CA ILE A 2 -21.42 -22.87 -4.88
C ILE A 2 -20.39 -22.35 -3.88
N LEU A 3 -19.80 -21.19 -4.17
CA LEU A 3 -18.97 -20.52 -3.18
C LEU A 3 -19.87 -20.22 -1.98
N LYS A 4 -19.53 -20.73 -0.81
CA LYS A 4 -20.13 -20.29 0.44
C LYS A 4 -19.75 -18.81 0.57
N THR A 5 -20.73 -17.92 0.59
CA THR A 5 -20.50 -16.47 0.63
C THR A 5 -19.72 -16.15 1.91
N PRO A 6 -18.51 -15.57 1.82
CA PRO A 6 -17.88 -15.00 3.01
C PRO A 6 -18.74 -13.82 3.47
N ASP A 7 -19.02 -13.74 4.77
CA ASP A 7 -19.77 -12.63 5.34
C ASP A 7 -18.91 -11.35 5.34
N SER A 8 -19.51 -10.21 5.03
CA SER A 8 -18.89 -8.92 5.27
C SER A 8 -18.79 -8.66 6.77
N VAL A 9 -17.58 -8.42 7.27
CA VAL A 9 -17.35 -8.16 8.68
C VAL A 9 -17.35 -6.66 8.94
N TRP A 10 -18.24 -6.21 9.82
CA TRP A 10 -18.11 -4.88 10.42
C TRP A 10 -16.88 -4.91 11.33
N VAL A 11 -15.90 -4.10 10.99
CA VAL A 11 -14.76 -3.85 11.86
C VAL A 11 -15.06 -2.61 12.68
N ASP A 12 -14.88 -2.70 13.99
CA ASP A 12 -14.76 -1.49 14.80
C ASP A 12 -13.56 -0.69 14.25
N PHE A 13 -13.63 0.63 14.28
CA PHE A 13 -12.59 1.54 13.75
C PHE A 13 -11.61 1.94 14.87
N PRO A 14 -10.52 1.20 15.16
CA PRO A 14 -9.48 1.67 16.06
C PRO A 14 -8.38 2.47 15.34
N GLY A 15 -8.40 2.51 14.00
CA GLY A 15 -7.39 3.18 13.20
C GLY A 15 -7.69 4.66 13.05
N SER A 16 -7.46 5.45 14.10
CA SER A 16 -7.41 6.91 13.97
C SER A 16 -6.15 7.50 14.59
N THR A 17 -5.81 8.70 14.14
CA THR A 17 -4.83 9.56 14.80
C THR A 17 -5.26 11.01 14.71
N THR A 18 -4.66 11.86 15.54
CA THR A 18 -4.78 13.31 15.41
C THR A 18 -3.64 13.86 14.58
N TYR A 19 -3.91 14.88 13.76
CA TYR A 19 -2.86 15.63 13.08
C TYR A 19 -3.25 17.11 13.00
N ARG A 20 -2.55 17.96 13.76
CA ARG A 20 -2.70 19.43 13.69
C ARG A 20 -4.16 19.91 13.86
N GLY A 21 -4.88 19.33 14.81
CA GLY A 21 -6.26 19.70 15.14
C GLY A 21 -7.34 18.96 14.35
N TYR A 22 -6.97 18.04 13.47
CA TYR A 22 -7.89 17.16 12.76
C TYR A 22 -7.77 15.73 13.27
N GLU A 23 -8.88 14.98 13.21
CA GLU A 23 -8.88 13.54 13.42
C GLU A 23 -8.92 12.83 12.06
N ILE A 24 -7.99 11.90 11.85
CA ILE A 24 -7.79 11.19 10.59
C ILE A 24 -8.07 9.71 10.82
N TRP A 25 -8.89 9.13 9.95
CA TRP A 25 -9.43 7.78 10.08
C TRP A 25 -9.02 6.90 8.90
N GLU A 26 -8.60 5.67 9.18
CA GLU A 26 -8.23 4.67 8.19
C GLU A 26 -8.73 3.28 8.59
N ILE A 27 -8.90 2.40 7.59
CA ILE A 27 -9.28 1.01 7.82
C ILE A 27 -8.11 0.27 8.52
N PRO A 28 -8.36 -0.50 9.60
CA PRO A 28 -7.33 -1.29 10.28
C PRO A 28 -6.75 -2.39 9.38
N PRO A 29 -5.64 -3.05 9.80
CA PRO A 29 -5.14 -4.24 9.13
C PRO A 29 -6.25 -5.28 8.89
N ASN A 30 -6.25 -5.99 7.77
CA ASN A 30 -5.17 -6.18 6.78
C ASN A 30 -5.03 -5.07 5.71
N SER A 31 -5.75 -3.95 5.83
CA SER A 31 -5.57 -2.78 4.97
C SER A 31 -4.21 -2.10 5.20
N SER A 32 -3.67 -1.46 4.16
CA SER A 32 -2.47 -0.61 4.26
C SER A 32 -2.80 0.85 4.65
N GLY A 33 -4.06 1.19 4.96
CA GLY A 33 -4.47 2.55 5.37
C GLY A 33 -3.72 3.05 6.60
N ILE A 34 -3.43 2.16 7.56
CA ILE A 34 -2.68 2.48 8.79
C ILE A 34 -1.30 3.13 8.54
N LEU A 35 -0.69 2.89 7.38
CA LEU A 35 0.60 3.50 7.02
C LEU A 35 0.50 5.02 6.88
N ALA A 36 -0.65 5.53 6.41
CA ALA A 36 -0.88 6.96 6.33
C ALA A 36 -0.88 7.59 7.73
N LEU A 37 -1.57 6.96 8.69
CA LEU A 37 -1.58 7.40 10.09
C LEU A 37 -0.17 7.40 10.70
N MET A 38 0.62 6.35 10.45
CA MET A 38 2.01 6.27 10.92
C MET A 38 2.88 7.40 10.35
N ILE A 39 2.74 7.71 9.05
CA ILE A 39 3.48 8.81 8.43
C ILE A 39 3.05 10.16 9.02
N LEU A 40 1.75 10.39 9.22
CA LEU A 40 1.25 11.62 9.82
C LEU A 40 1.83 11.82 11.23
N ASN A 41 1.88 10.76 12.05
CA ASN A 41 2.47 10.82 13.38
C ASN A 41 3.96 11.16 13.35
N LEU A 42 4.73 10.57 12.41
CA LEU A 42 6.14 10.93 12.24
C LEU A 42 6.34 12.39 11.82
N LEU A 43 5.42 12.95 11.03
CA LEU A 43 5.53 14.29 10.47
C LEU A 43 4.89 15.38 11.35
N GLU A 44 4.28 15.03 12.48
CA GLU A 44 3.56 15.99 13.34
C GLU A 44 4.51 17.02 13.96
N ASP A 45 5.70 16.56 14.38
CA ASP A 45 6.72 17.40 15.02
C ASP A 45 7.52 18.30 14.05
N TYR A 46 7.33 18.14 12.75
CA TYR A 46 8.01 18.95 11.74
C TYR A 46 7.13 20.12 11.30
N ASP A 47 7.70 21.29 11.06
CA ASP A 47 6.96 22.37 10.41
C ASP A 47 6.89 22.14 8.89
N VAL A 48 6.02 21.21 8.49
CA VAL A 48 5.84 20.83 7.08
C VAL A 48 5.38 22.02 6.22
N ALA A 49 4.67 22.99 6.81
CA ALA A 49 4.16 24.15 6.09
C ALA A 49 5.29 25.07 5.61
N SER A 50 6.32 25.31 6.44
CA SER A 50 7.46 26.15 6.05
C SER A 50 8.41 25.49 5.03
N LEU A 51 8.36 24.16 4.90
CA LEU A 51 9.13 23.43 3.89
C LEU A 51 8.66 23.69 2.45
N GLY A 52 7.45 24.21 2.25
CA GLY A 52 6.87 24.48 0.92
C GLY A 52 6.47 23.21 0.15
N HIS A 53 5.67 23.39 -0.91
CA HIS A 53 5.15 22.27 -1.70
C HIS A 53 6.20 21.66 -2.65
N ASN A 54 6.35 20.33 -2.63
CA ASN A 54 6.85 19.36 -3.65
C ASN A 54 8.02 19.74 -4.59
N LEU A 55 8.66 20.89 -4.39
CA LEU A 55 9.72 21.45 -5.22
C LEU A 55 10.99 21.73 -4.42
N ARG A 56 10.93 21.57 -3.09
CA ARG A 56 12.08 21.72 -2.19
C ARG A 56 12.64 20.35 -1.78
N ALA A 57 13.96 20.24 -1.83
CA ALA A 57 14.66 18.99 -1.56
C ALA A 57 14.42 18.49 -0.13
N GLU A 58 14.29 19.42 0.82
CA GLU A 58 14.07 19.17 2.25
C GLU A 58 12.70 18.52 2.49
N ALA A 59 11.66 19.04 1.85
CA ALA A 59 10.32 18.44 1.89
C ALA A 59 10.35 17.02 1.32
N ILE A 60 10.90 16.85 0.11
CA ILE A 60 10.98 15.53 -0.54
C ILE A 60 11.78 14.55 0.31
N HIS A 61 12.89 15.00 0.91
CA HIS A 61 13.74 14.17 1.76
C HIS A 61 13.00 13.71 3.01
N LEU A 62 12.35 14.62 3.74
CA LEU A 62 11.60 14.31 4.95
C LEU A 62 10.49 13.27 4.68
N PHE A 63 9.68 13.50 3.64
CA PHE A 63 8.64 12.55 3.26
C PHE A 63 9.22 11.20 2.78
N ALA A 64 10.38 11.20 2.11
CA ALA A 64 11.03 9.97 1.69
C ALA A 64 11.55 9.14 2.88
N GLU A 65 12.18 9.77 3.88
CA GLU A 65 12.67 9.10 5.08
C GLU A 65 11.52 8.55 5.93
N ALA A 66 10.48 9.36 6.18
CA ALA A 66 9.28 8.90 6.90
C ALA A 66 8.64 7.68 6.21
N LYS A 67 8.54 7.74 4.87
CA LYS A 67 8.02 6.62 4.07
C LYS A 67 8.89 5.37 4.18
N LYS A 68 10.22 5.49 4.21
CA LYS A 68 11.13 4.33 4.34
C LYS A 68 10.91 3.60 5.66
N LEU A 69 10.78 4.33 6.76
CA LEU A 69 10.53 3.76 8.10
C LEU A 69 9.20 3.00 8.12
N VAL A 70 8.12 3.65 7.69
CA VAL A 70 6.79 3.04 7.68
C VAL A 70 6.69 1.84 6.72
N TRP A 71 7.41 1.87 5.59
CA TRP A 71 7.48 0.70 4.70
C TRP A 71 8.27 -0.47 5.29
N ALA A 72 9.29 -0.21 6.12
CA ALA A 72 9.99 -1.26 6.84
C ALA A 72 9.06 -1.94 7.86
N ASP A 73 8.26 -1.15 8.57
CA ASP A 73 7.25 -1.66 9.51
C ASP A 73 6.14 -2.42 8.79
N ARG A 74 5.63 -1.88 7.67
CA ARG A 74 4.65 -2.55 6.81
C ARG A 74 5.10 -3.96 6.45
N ASN A 75 6.30 -4.09 5.90
CA ASN A 75 6.81 -5.37 5.43
C ASN A 75 7.06 -6.38 6.57
N THR A 76 7.18 -5.89 7.81
CA THR A 76 7.43 -6.71 8.98
C THR A 76 6.13 -7.11 9.68
N TYR A 77 5.18 -6.18 9.84
CA TYR A 77 4.04 -6.32 10.74
C TYR A 77 2.67 -6.23 10.07
N VAL A 78 2.57 -5.64 8.87
CA VAL A 78 1.29 -5.49 8.16
C VAL A 78 1.10 -6.67 7.21
N ALA A 79 0.53 -7.74 7.75
CA ALA A 79 0.12 -8.94 7.03
C ALA A 79 -1.20 -9.46 7.61
N ASP A 80 -1.71 -10.56 7.05
CA ASP A 80 -2.68 -11.39 7.76
C ASP A 80 -2.00 -11.98 9.00
N ALA A 81 -2.70 -12.07 10.13
CA ALA A 81 -2.11 -12.38 11.44
C ALA A 81 -1.39 -13.73 11.51
N ASP A 82 -1.68 -14.63 10.56
CA ASP A 82 -1.33 -16.05 10.64
C ASP A 82 -0.27 -16.54 9.62
N ALA A 83 0.28 -15.69 8.74
CA ALA A 83 0.98 -16.17 7.55
C ALA A 83 2.38 -15.57 7.33
N LYS A 84 3.44 -16.34 7.58
CA LYS A 84 4.77 -16.11 6.96
C LYS A 84 5.51 -17.41 6.64
N VAL A 85 5.97 -17.57 5.39
CA VAL A 85 7.25 -18.22 5.02
C VAL A 85 7.74 -17.67 3.67
N LEU A 86 8.80 -16.86 3.70
CA LEU A 86 9.42 -16.17 2.56
C LEU A 86 10.04 -17.12 1.50
N PRO A 87 10.06 -16.77 0.19
CA PRO A 87 10.70 -17.55 -0.87
C PRO A 87 12.21 -17.26 -0.93
N THR A 88 12.89 -17.59 0.17
CA THR A 88 14.32 -17.35 0.42
C THR A 88 15.25 -17.79 -0.73
N PRO A 89 15.06 -18.94 -1.44
CA PRO A 89 15.98 -19.39 -2.48
C PRO A 89 16.04 -18.49 -3.74
N SER A 90 14.93 -17.87 -4.12
CA SER A 90 14.86 -17.01 -5.33
C SER A 90 15.54 -15.66 -5.09
N LEU A 91 15.40 -15.13 -3.87
CA LEU A 91 16.01 -13.87 -3.44
C LEU A 91 17.53 -13.96 -3.29
N ILE A 92 18.08 -15.14 -2.98
CA ILE A 92 19.54 -15.38 -2.87
C ILE A 92 20.16 -15.96 -4.16
N SER A 93 19.39 -16.08 -5.23
CA SER A 93 19.87 -16.65 -6.50
C SER A 93 20.91 -15.75 -7.18
N LYS A 94 21.93 -16.38 -7.81
CA LYS A 94 22.99 -15.65 -8.52
C LYS A 94 22.45 -14.84 -9.71
N SER A 95 21.36 -15.27 -10.32
CA SER A 95 20.68 -14.59 -11.44
C SER A 95 19.99 -13.31 -10.99
N TYR A 96 19.27 -13.33 -9.86
CA TYR A 96 18.69 -12.12 -9.28
C TYR A 96 19.79 -11.15 -8.82
N ALA A 97 20.85 -11.63 -8.18
CA ALA A 97 21.99 -10.78 -7.80
C ALA A 97 22.66 -10.10 -9.01
N SER A 98 22.64 -10.73 -10.19
CA SER A 98 23.20 -10.16 -11.43
C SER A 98 22.39 -8.96 -11.92
N SER A 99 21.06 -9.08 -12.00
CA SER A 99 20.19 -7.98 -12.45
C SER A 99 20.18 -6.80 -11.48
N ARG A 100 20.49 -7.03 -10.20
CA ARG A 100 20.64 -5.97 -9.21
C ARG A 100 21.98 -5.24 -9.30
N ARG A 101 23.06 -5.90 -9.72
CA ARG A 101 24.39 -5.26 -9.88
C ARG A 101 24.43 -4.22 -10.99
N GLU A 102 23.59 -4.37 -12.02
CA GLU A 102 23.46 -3.41 -13.12
C GLU A 102 22.94 -2.03 -12.67
N LEU A 103 22.38 -1.94 -11.46
CA LEU A 103 21.87 -0.69 -10.88
C LEU A 103 22.92 0.07 -10.04
N ILE A 104 24.15 -0.44 -9.94
CA ILE A 104 25.23 0.15 -9.14
C ILE A 104 26.13 1.00 -10.05
N ASP A 105 26.10 2.31 -9.84
CA ASP A 105 27.03 3.27 -10.44
C ASP A 105 28.19 3.54 -9.46
N PRO A 106 29.44 3.17 -9.77
CA PRO A 106 30.59 3.36 -8.87
C PRO A 106 31.01 4.84 -8.70
N ALA A 107 30.50 5.76 -9.52
CA ALA A 107 30.86 7.19 -9.48
C ALA A 107 29.79 8.06 -8.82
N ARG A 108 28.61 7.52 -8.47
CA ARG A 108 27.52 8.28 -7.87
C ARG A 108 26.66 7.43 -6.93
N ALA A 109 26.52 7.88 -5.68
CA ALA A 109 25.67 7.21 -4.70
C ALA A 109 24.20 7.18 -5.17
N ALA A 110 23.57 6.00 -5.08
CA ALA A 110 22.17 5.83 -5.38
C ALA A 110 21.33 6.54 -4.30
N THR A 111 20.68 7.64 -4.66
CA THR A 111 19.85 8.43 -3.75
C THR A 111 18.50 7.75 -3.45
N ARG A 112 18.13 6.69 -4.19
CA ARG A 112 17.00 5.79 -3.90
C ARG A 112 17.23 4.42 -4.56
N VAL A 113 16.84 3.35 -3.87
CA VAL A 113 16.85 1.97 -4.39
C VAL A 113 15.42 1.42 -4.33
N THR A 114 14.92 0.87 -5.43
CA THR A 114 13.57 0.28 -5.49
C THR A 114 13.60 -1.25 -5.43
N PRO A 115 12.63 -1.90 -4.77
CA PRO A 115 12.38 -3.32 -5.01
C PRO A 115 12.10 -3.53 -6.51
N GLY A 116 12.47 -4.69 -7.05
CA GLY A 116 12.05 -5.07 -8.40
C GLY A 116 10.51 -5.12 -8.48
N LYS A 117 9.94 -4.98 -9.68
CA LYS A 117 8.50 -5.15 -9.90
C LYS A 117 8.20 -6.57 -10.39
N PRO A 118 7.53 -7.42 -9.60
CA PRO A 118 6.95 -8.64 -10.15
C PRO A 118 5.59 -8.40 -10.85
N PHE A 119 4.93 -7.25 -10.63
CA PHE A 119 3.63 -6.94 -11.25
C PHE A 119 3.50 -5.44 -11.58
N GLU A 120 3.04 -5.11 -12.80
CA GLU A 120 3.17 -3.74 -13.35
C GLU A 120 1.94 -2.83 -13.25
N HIS A 121 0.72 -3.30 -12.98
CA HIS A 121 -0.45 -2.41 -12.91
C HIS A 121 -1.45 -2.85 -11.84
N SER A 122 -1.96 -1.88 -11.05
CA SER A 122 -3.09 -2.03 -10.16
C SER A 122 -4.13 -1.00 -10.57
N GLU A 123 -5.35 -1.44 -10.89
CA GLU A 123 -6.48 -0.57 -11.20
C GLU A 123 -7.43 -0.61 -10.00
N THR A 124 -7.67 0.55 -9.40
CA THR A 124 -8.48 0.69 -8.19
C THR A 124 -9.41 1.88 -8.37
N VAL A 125 -10.70 1.68 -8.11
CA VAL A 125 -11.69 2.76 -8.13
C VAL A 125 -11.87 3.26 -6.70
N TYR A 126 -11.77 4.57 -6.54
CA TYR A 126 -12.11 5.28 -5.32
C TYR A 126 -13.34 6.15 -5.58
N LEU A 127 -14.31 6.10 -4.67
CA LEU A 127 -15.52 6.89 -4.69
C LEU A 127 -15.72 7.56 -3.34
N THR A 128 -16.06 8.86 -3.38
CA THR A 128 -16.51 9.59 -2.20
C THR A 128 -17.84 10.26 -2.47
N VAL A 129 -18.74 10.20 -1.50
CA VAL A 129 -20.07 10.82 -1.57
C VAL A 129 -20.33 11.53 -0.25
N VAL A 130 -20.84 12.75 -0.32
CA VAL A 130 -21.43 13.48 0.81
C VAL A 130 -22.80 13.95 0.36
N ASP A 131 -23.84 13.56 1.10
CA ASP A 131 -25.21 13.96 0.79
C ASP A 131 -25.63 15.25 1.53
N LYS A 132 -26.85 15.73 1.24
CA LYS A 132 -27.43 16.94 1.84
C LYS A 132 -27.60 16.86 3.36
N ASP A 133 -27.69 15.65 3.91
CA ASP A 133 -27.89 15.39 5.34
C ASP A 133 -26.56 15.18 6.07
N ARG A 134 -25.43 15.30 5.32
CA ARG A 134 -24.05 15.12 5.77
C ARG A 134 -23.68 13.67 6.09
N ASN A 135 -24.39 12.70 5.51
CA ASN A 135 -23.87 11.35 5.46
C ASN A 135 -22.67 11.33 4.50
N ALA A 136 -21.58 10.71 4.93
CA ALA A 136 -20.34 10.63 4.16
C ALA A 136 -19.93 9.17 3.94
N ILE A 137 -19.53 8.84 2.72
CA ILE A 137 -19.00 7.52 2.36
C ILE A 137 -17.65 7.72 1.67
N SER A 138 -16.67 6.92 2.09
CA SER A 138 -15.37 6.73 1.44
C SER A 138 -15.29 5.25 1.05
N LEU A 139 -15.47 4.96 -0.23
CA LEU A 139 -15.53 3.59 -0.76
C LEU A 139 -14.36 3.36 -1.70
N ILE A 140 -13.65 2.25 -1.51
CA ILE A 140 -12.56 1.81 -2.38
C ILE A 140 -12.75 0.35 -2.75
N GLU A 141 -12.80 0.06 -4.04
CA GLU A 141 -12.96 -1.29 -4.56
C GLU A 141 -11.96 -1.56 -5.69
N SER A 142 -11.43 -2.79 -5.72
CA SER A 142 -10.43 -3.16 -6.71
C SER A 142 -10.35 -4.67 -6.90
N ILE A 143 -10.27 -5.09 -8.15
CA ILE A 143 -9.95 -6.47 -8.56
C ILE A 143 -8.43 -6.73 -8.63
N PHE A 144 -7.62 -5.80 -8.10
CA PHE A 144 -6.16 -5.72 -8.09
C PHE A 144 -5.56 -5.30 -9.43
N GLY A 145 -5.18 -6.23 -10.29
CA GLY A 145 -4.64 -5.91 -11.61
C GLY A 145 -5.71 -5.45 -12.61
N PRO A 146 -5.32 -4.89 -13.78
CA PRO A 146 -6.25 -4.61 -14.87
C PRO A 146 -7.03 -5.87 -15.27
N PHE A 147 -8.36 -5.78 -15.23
CA PHE A 147 -9.27 -6.93 -15.42
C PHE A 147 -9.02 -8.10 -14.45
N GLY A 148 -8.38 -7.85 -13.32
CA GLY A 148 -8.07 -8.83 -12.29
C GLY A 148 -7.29 -10.02 -12.83
N SER A 149 -7.87 -11.21 -12.72
CA SER A 149 -7.32 -12.47 -13.24
C SER A 149 -7.50 -12.66 -14.74
N LYS A 150 -8.29 -11.79 -15.39
CA LYS A 150 -8.75 -11.91 -16.79
C LYS A 150 -9.65 -13.14 -17.03
N VAL A 151 -10.14 -13.76 -15.96
CA VAL A 151 -11.11 -14.86 -16.01
C VAL A 151 -12.52 -14.31 -15.86
N VAL A 152 -13.38 -14.60 -16.85
CA VAL A 152 -14.83 -14.31 -16.80
C VAL A 152 -15.57 -15.63 -16.62
N PRO A 153 -16.37 -15.81 -15.55
CA PRO A 153 -17.09 -17.05 -15.34
C PRO A 153 -18.26 -17.19 -16.33
N GLY A 154 -18.12 -18.11 -17.30
CA GLY A 154 -19.13 -18.33 -18.33
C GLY A 154 -19.52 -17.02 -19.03
N ASP A 155 -20.82 -16.81 -19.22
CA ASP A 155 -21.37 -15.63 -19.90
C ASP A 155 -21.81 -14.52 -18.94
N LEU A 156 -21.27 -14.47 -17.71
CA LEU A 156 -21.74 -13.57 -16.65
C LEU A 156 -21.21 -12.13 -16.74
N GLY A 157 -20.21 -11.87 -17.60
CA GLY A 157 -19.78 -10.49 -17.93
C GLY A 157 -18.97 -9.75 -16.85
N PHE A 158 -18.52 -10.40 -15.79
CA PHE A 158 -17.61 -9.81 -14.80
C PHE A 158 -16.28 -10.58 -14.70
N ALA A 159 -15.19 -9.84 -14.50
CA ALA A 159 -13.87 -10.43 -14.30
C ALA A 159 -13.63 -10.79 -12.83
N LEU A 160 -13.02 -11.95 -12.57
CA LEU A 160 -12.61 -12.34 -11.22
C LEU A 160 -11.33 -11.59 -10.80
N GLN A 161 -11.25 -11.20 -9.53
CA GLN A 161 -10.06 -10.54 -8.97
C GLN A 161 -8.81 -11.42 -8.98
N ASN A 162 -7.63 -10.80 -9.02
CA ASN A 162 -6.33 -11.47 -8.79
C ASN A 162 -5.64 -10.97 -7.52
N ARG A 163 -6.41 -10.54 -6.51
CA ARG A 163 -5.91 -10.02 -5.21
C ARG A 163 -4.92 -10.95 -4.53
N GLY A 164 -5.05 -12.27 -4.74
CA GLY A 164 -4.11 -13.26 -4.22
C GLY A 164 -2.66 -13.08 -4.68
N ALA A 165 -2.40 -12.32 -5.76
CA ALA A 165 -1.03 -11.92 -6.14
C ALA A 165 -0.37 -10.94 -5.15
N GLY A 166 -1.16 -10.35 -4.24
CA GLY A 166 -0.64 -9.57 -3.10
C GLY A 166 -0.11 -10.45 -1.95
N PHE A 167 -0.38 -11.76 -1.99
CA PHE A 167 0.32 -12.69 -1.11
C PHE A 167 1.75 -12.85 -1.63
N PHE A 168 2.68 -12.37 -0.82
CA PHE A 168 4.06 -12.80 -0.91
C PHE A 168 4.17 -13.98 0.06
N ALA A 169 4.76 -15.09 -0.39
CA ALA A 169 5.30 -16.07 0.54
C ALA A 169 6.27 -15.31 1.46
#